data_AF-A0A5N6QI59-F1
#
_entry.id   AF-A0A5N6QI59-F1
#
_cell.length_a   1.000
_cell.length_b   1.000
_cell.length_c   1.000
_cell.angle_alpha   90.00
_cell.angle_beta   90.00
_cell.angle_gamma   90.00
#
_symmetry.space_group_name_H-M   'P 1'
#
loop_
_entity.id
_entity.type
_entity.pdbx_description
1 polymer ?
#
loop_
_entity_poly.entity_id
_entity_poly.type
_entity_poly.pdbx_seq_one_letter_code
_entity_poly.pdbx_strand_id
1 'polypeptide(L)'
;MGSRLGRRVVHMANLPIKLLMPSTFTNIQEIALKTIPSASKIEIKRVLESLYGFEVEKVRTLNMEGKKKKRGGLLIAKPDYKKAYVTLRNPLSISPELYPIRIIEEDKRQLNKQSKSSVVEDGEGKRHWLDEKPRANENGGQRHGDRGRRGERQRGEVAKFPWSSMRSAAGAR
;
A
#
# COMPACT_ATOMS: atom_id res chain seq x y z
N MET A 1 -44.26 -21.62 27.44
CA MET A 1 -42.98 -21.37 26.74
C MET A 1 -43.29 -20.89 25.34
N GLY A 2 -43.22 -19.58 25.07
CA GLY A 2 -43.59 -19.00 23.78
C GLY A 2 -42.61 -19.41 22.67
N SER A 3 -43.14 -20.00 21.60
CA SER A 3 -42.40 -20.46 20.44
C SER A 3 -41.66 -19.32 19.74
N ARG A 4 -40.33 -19.40 19.65
CA ARG A 4 -39.45 -18.51 18.88
C ARG A 4 -39.55 -18.74 17.35
N LEU A 5 -40.76 -18.93 16.82
CA LEU A 5 -40.98 -19.22 15.39
C LEU A 5 -41.00 -17.96 14.51
N GLY A 6 -40.78 -16.77 15.08
CA GLY A 6 -40.76 -15.50 14.36
C GLY A 6 -39.37 -15.15 13.79
N ARG A 7 -39.37 -14.40 12.67
CA ARG A 7 -38.15 -13.76 12.13
C ARG A 7 -37.57 -12.81 13.19
N ARG A 8 -36.23 -12.76 13.30
CA ARG A 8 -35.53 -11.79 14.15
C ARG A 8 -35.89 -10.36 13.72
N VAL A 9 -36.66 -9.66 14.54
CA VAL A 9 -37.01 -8.25 14.35
C VAL A 9 -35.95 -7.38 15.03
N VAL A 10 -35.45 -6.37 14.32
CA VAL A 10 -34.47 -5.41 14.83
C VAL A 10 -35.13 -4.03 14.74
N HIS A 11 -35.41 -3.42 15.89
CA HIS A 11 -36.05 -2.10 15.95
C HIS A 11 -35.06 -0.96 15.72
N MET A 12 -33.84 -1.10 16.24
CA MET A 12 -32.77 -0.10 16.09
C MET A 12 -31.51 -0.79 15.57
N ALA A 13 -31.03 -0.36 14.40
CA ALA A 13 -29.80 -0.87 13.81
C ALA A 13 -28.59 -0.11 14.35
N ASN A 14 -27.83 -0.73 15.26
CA ASN A 14 -26.56 -0.19 15.75
C ASN A 14 -25.38 -0.80 14.97
N LEU A 15 -25.25 -0.46 13.70
CA LEU A 15 -24.15 -0.93 12.84
C LEU A 15 -23.32 0.27 12.36
N PRO A 16 -22.08 0.45 12.82
CA PRO A 16 -21.24 1.55 12.37
C PRO A 16 -20.76 1.28 10.94
N ILE A 17 -21.21 2.12 10.01
CA ILE A 17 -20.80 2.07 8.60
C ILE A 17 -20.00 3.32 8.26
N LYS A 18 -18.80 3.13 7.73
CA LYS A 18 -17.94 4.20 7.20
C LYS A 18 -17.73 3.99 5.72
N LEU A 19 -18.03 5.00 4.92
CA LEU A 19 -17.76 4.95 3.49
C LEU A 19 -16.25 5.10 3.23
N LEU A 20 -15.69 4.24 2.39
CA LEU A 20 -14.34 4.38 1.88
C LEU A 20 -14.41 5.18 0.58
N MET A 21 -13.47 6.10 0.40
CA MET A 21 -13.42 6.98 -0.77
C MET A 21 -13.41 6.14 -2.05
N PRO A 22 -14.33 6.40 -3.01
CA PRO A 22 -14.34 5.73 -4.30
C PRO A 22 -13.17 6.24 -5.16
N SER A 23 -12.78 5.44 -6.15
CA SER A 23 -11.76 5.83 -7.12
C SER A 23 -12.25 6.88 -8.13
N THR A 24 -13.55 6.83 -8.45
CA THR A 24 -14.24 7.73 -9.38
C THR A 24 -15.47 8.33 -8.71
N PHE A 25 -15.91 9.50 -9.17
CA PHE A 25 -17.06 10.23 -8.59
C PHE A 25 -18.33 10.16 -9.44
N THR A 26 -18.18 9.88 -10.73
CA THR A 26 -19.27 9.69 -11.68
C THR A 26 -19.53 8.21 -11.89
N ASN A 27 -20.81 7.82 -12.00
CA ASN A 27 -21.26 6.45 -12.31
C ASN A 27 -20.61 5.36 -11.41
N ILE A 28 -20.81 5.49 -10.11
CA ILE A 28 -20.30 4.54 -9.12
C ILE A 28 -21.28 3.38 -9.02
N GLN A 29 -20.88 2.22 -9.56
CA GLN A 29 -21.66 0.98 -9.46
C GLN A 29 -21.32 0.19 -8.20
N GLU A 30 -20.07 0.24 -7.75
CA GLU A 30 -19.61 -0.48 -6.57
C GLU A 30 -19.04 0.50 -5.53
N ILE A 31 -19.59 0.46 -4.32
CA ILE A 31 -19.11 1.25 -3.19
C ILE A 31 -18.38 0.36 -2.19
N ALA A 32 -17.34 0.91 -1.58
CA ALA A 32 -16.58 0.24 -0.53
C ALA A 32 -16.91 0.83 0.84
N LEU A 33 -17.17 -0.03 1.81
CA LEU A 33 -17.53 0.32 3.17
C LEU A 33 -16.58 -0.34 4.16
N LYS A 34 -16.36 0.32 5.30
CA LYS A 34 -15.68 -0.20 6.47
C LYS A 34 -16.68 -0.31 7.62
N THR A 35 -16.80 -1.51 8.17
CA THR A 35 -17.76 -1.88 9.23
C THR A 35 -17.10 -2.78 10.29
N ILE A 36 -17.86 -3.22 11.30
CA ILE A 36 -17.38 -4.15 12.33
C ILE A 36 -17.28 -5.60 11.80
N PRO A 37 -16.33 -6.41 12.32
CA PRO A 37 -16.12 -7.79 11.90
C PRO A 37 -17.32 -8.71 12.15
N SER A 38 -18.24 -8.39 13.05
CA SER A 38 -19.44 -9.18 13.33
C SER A 38 -20.56 -9.01 12.30
N ALA A 39 -20.53 -7.97 11.46
CA ALA A 39 -21.64 -7.61 10.57
C ALA A 39 -21.89 -8.64 9.45
N SER A 40 -23.12 -9.14 9.30
CA SER A 40 -23.46 -10.04 8.19
C SER A 40 -23.75 -9.29 6.88
N LYS A 41 -23.56 -9.96 5.73
CA LYS A 41 -23.94 -9.43 4.41
C LYS A 41 -25.41 -9.00 4.35
N ILE A 42 -26.28 -9.79 4.99
CA ILE A 42 -27.73 -9.55 5.03
C ILE A 42 -28.05 -8.33 5.88
N GLU A 43 -27.35 -8.14 7.00
CA GLU A 43 -27.53 -6.98 7.88
C GLU A 43 -27.08 -5.69 7.16
N ILE A 44 -25.91 -5.72 6.52
CA ILE A 44 -25.40 -4.57 5.74
C ILE A 44 -26.39 -4.20 4.63
N LYS A 45 -26.88 -5.18 3.87
CA LYS A 45 -27.86 -4.96 2.79
C LYS A 45 -29.13 -4.29 3.32
N ARG A 46 -29.74 -4.86 4.37
CA ARG A 46 -30.98 -4.33 4.97
C ARG A 46 -30.79 -2.92 5.52
N VAL A 47 -29.67 -2.64 6.18
CA VAL A 47 -29.39 -1.30 6.73
C VAL A 47 -29.25 -0.27 5.61
N LEU A 48 -28.55 -0.59 4.52
CA LEU A 48 -28.40 0.30 3.37
C LEU A 48 -29.73 0.55 2.65
N GLU A 49 -30.55 -0.49 2.49
CA GLU A 49 -31.87 -0.37 1.87
C GLU A 49 -32.85 0.40 2.76
N SER A 50 -32.94 0.06 4.05
CA SER A 50 -33.95 0.62 4.95
C SER A 50 -33.63 2.01 5.49
N LEU A 51 -32.37 2.30 5.84
CA LEU A 51 -32.01 3.61 6.42
C LEU A 51 -31.66 4.64 5.35
N TYR A 52 -30.99 4.22 4.27
CA TYR A 52 -30.47 5.15 3.26
C TYR A 52 -31.21 5.07 1.93
N GLY A 53 -32.11 4.09 1.73
CA GLY A 53 -32.89 3.96 0.50
C GLY A 53 -32.09 3.49 -0.72
N PHE A 54 -30.91 2.88 -0.52
CA PHE A 54 -30.12 2.39 -1.66
C PHE A 54 -30.68 1.09 -2.23
N GLU A 55 -30.67 0.96 -3.56
CA GLU A 55 -30.98 -0.30 -4.24
C GLU A 55 -29.73 -1.17 -4.35
N VAL A 56 -29.60 -2.15 -3.47
CA VAL A 56 -28.43 -3.03 -3.39
C VAL A 56 -28.69 -4.34 -4.16
N GLU A 57 -27.85 -4.60 -5.14
CA GLU A 57 -27.88 -5.87 -5.86
C GLU A 57 -27.18 -6.96 -5.04
N LYS A 58 -25.88 -6.79 -4.76
CA LYS A 58 -25.05 -7.81 -4.11
C LYS A 58 -24.06 -7.19 -3.13
N VAL A 59 -23.79 -7.92 -2.04
CA VAL A 59 -22.80 -7.54 -1.02
C VAL A 59 -21.71 -8.60 -0.94
N ARG A 60 -20.46 -8.18 -1.08
CA ARG A 60 -19.26 -9.00 -0.89
C ARG A 60 -18.51 -8.45 0.32
N THR A 61 -17.98 -9.33 1.16
CA THR A 61 -17.33 -8.91 2.42
C THR A 61 -16.00 -9.63 2.59
N LEU A 62 -15.04 -8.92 3.16
CA LEU A 62 -13.72 -9.41 3.52
C LEU A 62 -13.45 -9.05 4.99
N ASN A 63 -12.93 -9.99 5.77
CA ASN A 63 -12.44 -9.72 7.12
C ASN A 63 -11.01 -9.19 7.00
N MET A 64 -10.76 -7.98 7.49
CA MET A 64 -9.46 -7.31 7.42
C MET A 64 -8.87 -7.21 8.82
N GLU A 65 -7.67 -7.76 8.98
CA GLU A 65 -6.90 -7.56 10.21
C GLU A 65 -6.37 -6.12 10.29
N GLY A 66 -6.40 -5.56 11.49
CA GLY A 66 -5.79 -4.29 11.80
C GLY A 66 -4.27 -4.38 11.75
N LYS A 67 -3.63 -3.25 11.44
CA LYS A 67 -2.16 -3.18 11.42
C LYS A 67 -1.61 -3.39 12.83
N LYS A 68 -0.86 -4.48 13.00
CA LYS A 68 -0.12 -4.80 14.22
C LYS A 68 1.27 -4.17 14.13
N LYS A 69 1.73 -3.52 15.20
CA LYS A 69 3.07 -2.96 15.35
C LYS A 69 3.63 -3.38 16.70
N LYS A 70 4.87 -3.87 16.72
CA LYS A 70 5.59 -4.17 17.96
C LYS A 70 6.60 -3.06 18.23
N ARG A 71 6.59 -2.49 19.44
CA ARG A 71 7.58 -1.51 19.90
C ARG A 71 8.17 -2.03 21.21
N GLY A 72 9.42 -2.48 21.18
CA GLY A 72 10.02 -3.21 22.30
C GLY A 72 9.25 -4.50 22.60
N GLY A 73 8.78 -4.65 23.85
CA GLY A 73 7.95 -5.78 24.28
C GLY A 73 6.45 -5.63 24.03
N LEU A 74 5.94 -4.42 23.78
CA LEU A 74 4.51 -4.16 23.66
C LEU A 74 4.01 -4.32 22.21
N LEU A 75 2.91 -5.06 22.04
CA LEU A 75 2.19 -5.20 20.77
C LEU A 75 1.02 -4.20 20.74
N ILE A 76 1.07 -3.26 19.81
CA ILE A 76 0.02 -2.27 19.56
C ILE A 76 -0.67 -2.65 18.25
N ALA A 77 -1.97 -2.90 18.29
CA ALA A 77 -2.76 -3.23 17.12
C ALA A 77 -3.86 -2.20 16.87
N LYS A 78 -4.09 -1.88 15.60
CA LYS A 78 -5.34 -1.21 15.19
C LYS A 78 -6.50 -2.21 15.26
N PRO A 79 -7.75 -1.75 15.49
CA PRO A 79 -8.89 -2.65 15.49
C PRO A 79 -9.10 -3.27 14.11
N ASP A 80 -9.43 -4.56 14.11
CA ASP A 80 -9.88 -5.30 12.94
C ASP A 80 -11.19 -4.70 12.43
N TYR A 81 -11.44 -4.87 11.13
CA TYR A 81 -12.66 -4.36 10.51
C TYR A 81 -13.10 -5.27 9.38
N LYS A 82 -14.37 -5.13 8.99
CA LYS A 82 -14.92 -5.77 7.80
C LYS A 82 -14.95 -4.78 6.67
N LYS A 83 -14.32 -5.12 5.55
CA LYS A 83 -14.46 -4.38 4.30
C LYS A 83 -15.64 -4.98 3.54
N ALA A 84 -16.61 -4.16 3.18
CA ALA A 84 -17.74 -4.58 2.38
C ALA A 84 -17.71 -3.85 1.04
N TYR A 85 -17.82 -4.62 -0.04
CA TYR A 85 -18.05 -4.11 -1.37
C TYR A 85 -19.51 -4.34 -1.73
N VAL A 86 -20.20 -3.27 -2.10
CA VAL A 86 -21.64 -3.28 -2.33
C VAL A 86 -21.87 -2.85 -3.76
N THR A 87 -22.50 -3.71 -4.56
CA THR A 87 -22.93 -3.38 -5.91
C THR A 87 -24.33 -2.78 -5.86
N LEU A 88 -24.46 -1.59 -6.42
CA LEU A 88 -25.70 -0.85 -6.55
C LEU A 88 -26.36 -1.23 -7.88
N ARG A 89 -27.69 -1.29 -7.89
CA ARG A 89 -28.43 -1.44 -9.15
C ARG A 89 -28.37 -0.16 -9.98
N ASN A 90 -28.58 0.96 -9.30
CA ASN A 90 -28.56 2.27 -9.92
C ASN A 90 -27.20 2.93 -9.62
N PRO A 91 -26.49 3.41 -10.66
CA PRO A 91 -25.20 4.02 -10.46
C PRO A 91 -25.33 5.34 -9.70
N LEU A 92 -24.46 5.54 -8.72
CA LEU A 92 -24.43 6.74 -7.90
C LEU A 92 -23.48 7.79 -8.51
N SER A 93 -23.88 9.06 -8.48
CA SER A 93 -23.00 10.18 -8.81
C SER A 93 -22.82 11.08 -7.59
N ILE A 94 -21.56 11.33 -7.21
CA ILE A 94 -21.20 12.17 -6.07
C ILE A 94 -20.66 13.49 -6.62
N SER A 95 -21.22 14.62 -6.15
CA SER A 95 -20.70 15.93 -6.56
C SER A 95 -19.32 16.18 -5.94
N PRO A 96 -18.35 16.71 -6.70
CA PRO A 96 -17.05 17.10 -6.14
C PRO A 96 -17.15 18.19 -5.06
N GLU A 97 -18.25 18.95 -5.05
CA GLU A 97 -18.59 19.96 -4.04
C GLU A 97 -18.84 19.39 -2.64
N LEU A 98 -19.08 18.09 -2.50
CA LEU A 98 -19.28 17.47 -1.20
C LEU A 98 -18.01 17.56 -0.36
N TYR A 99 -18.09 18.35 0.72
CA TYR A 99 -16.99 18.51 1.67
C TYR A 99 -16.65 17.16 2.33
N PRO A 100 -15.37 16.78 2.51
CA PRO A 100 -14.13 17.51 2.21
C PRO A 100 -13.42 17.05 0.92
N ILE A 101 -14.14 16.60 -0.13
CA ILE A 101 -13.53 15.95 -1.30
C ILE A 101 -12.60 16.91 -2.06
N ARG A 102 -13.03 18.15 -2.31
CA ARG A 102 -12.24 19.19 -2.99
C ARG A 102 -10.88 19.42 -2.35
N ILE A 103 -10.87 19.63 -1.04
CA ILE A 103 -9.66 19.93 -0.29
C ILE A 103 -8.68 18.75 -0.42
N ILE A 104 -9.18 17.52 -0.28
CA ILE A 104 -8.33 16.33 -0.41
C ILE A 104 -7.77 16.18 -1.83
N GLU A 105 -8.56 16.52 -2.86
CA GLU A 105 -8.11 16.43 -4.25
C GLU A 105 -7.05 17.51 -4.58
N GLU A 106 -7.24 18.72 -4.08
CA GLU A 106 -6.27 19.81 -4.16
C GLU A 106 -4.96 19.45 -3.45
N ASP A 107 -5.03 18.93 -2.23
CA ASP A 107 -3.86 18.47 -1.47
C ASP A 107 -3.07 17.39 -2.23
N LYS A 108 -3.76 16.41 -2.81
CA LYS A 108 -3.13 15.37 -3.64
C LYS A 108 -2.44 15.96 -4.87
N ARG A 109 -3.05 16.96 -5.52
CA ARG A 109 -2.45 17.65 -6.69
C ARG A 109 -1.21 18.43 -6.26
N GLN A 110 -1.23 19.11 -5.11
CA GLN A 110 -0.08 19.84 -4.58
C GLN A 110 1.10 18.91 -4.26
N LEU A 111 0.86 17.80 -3.57
CA LEU A 111 1.88 16.79 -3.28
C LEU A 111 2.54 16.24 -4.55
N ASN A 112 1.74 15.93 -5.58
CA ASN A 112 2.26 15.46 -6.86
C ASN A 112 3.07 16.53 -7.61
N LYS A 113 2.67 17.81 -7.53
CA LYS A 113 3.46 18.92 -8.11
C LYS A 113 4.80 19.07 -7.39
N GLN A 114 4.80 19.02 -6.06
CA GLN A 114 6.03 19.09 -5.25
C GLN A 114 6.98 17.95 -5.57
N SER A 115 6.44 16.73 -5.72
CA SER A 115 7.21 15.54 -6.10
C SER A 115 7.86 15.67 -7.49
N LYS A 116 7.18 16.34 -8.43
CA LYS A 116 7.70 16.62 -9.78
C LYS A 116 8.71 17.76 -9.80
N SER A 117 8.55 18.78 -8.96
CA SER A 117 9.54 19.86 -8.83
C SER A 117 10.80 19.45 -8.05
N SER A 118 10.74 18.39 -7.23
CA SER A 118 11.92 17.80 -6.59
C SER A 118 12.67 16.82 -7.49
N VAL A 119 12.11 16.43 -8.64
CA VAL A 119 12.88 15.80 -9.72
C VAL A 119 13.66 16.93 -10.37
N VAL A 120 14.91 17.08 -9.95
CA VAL A 120 15.92 17.86 -10.68
C VAL A 120 15.94 17.28 -12.09
N GLU A 121 15.73 18.09 -13.12
CA GLU A 121 16.06 17.67 -14.49
C GLU A 121 17.57 17.46 -14.53
N ASP A 122 17.99 16.25 -14.17
CA ASP A 122 19.34 15.77 -14.41
C ASP A 122 19.50 15.67 -15.94
N GLY A 123 19.80 16.79 -16.58
CA GLY A 123 20.30 16.83 -17.94
C GLY A 123 21.51 15.91 -18.01
N GLU A 124 21.38 14.81 -18.77
CA GLU A 124 22.40 13.84 -19.22
C GLU A 124 23.71 13.80 -18.41
N GLY A 125 23.61 13.77 -17.08
CA GLY A 125 24.73 14.00 -16.19
C GLY A 125 24.76 12.92 -15.12
N LYS A 126 25.69 11.96 -15.28
CA LYS A 126 26.10 10.94 -14.29
C LYS A 126 24.95 10.22 -13.57
N ARG A 127 24.55 9.08 -14.12
CA ARG A 127 23.51 8.20 -13.55
C ARG A 127 23.95 7.42 -12.32
N HIS A 128 25.25 7.30 -12.03
CA HIS A 128 25.70 6.51 -10.89
C HIS A 128 27.13 6.85 -10.46
N TRP A 129 27.42 6.79 -9.16
CA TRP A 129 28.77 6.96 -8.58
C TRP A 129 29.80 5.93 -9.11
N LEU A 130 29.36 4.87 -9.80
CA LEU A 130 30.23 3.84 -10.37
C LEU A 130 30.73 4.11 -11.80
N ASP A 131 30.28 5.19 -12.46
CA ASP A 131 30.65 5.47 -13.85
C ASP A 131 32.01 6.16 -14.02
N GLU A 132 32.82 6.25 -12.96
CA GLU A 132 34.20 6.69 -13.09
C GLU A 132 35.08 5.53 -13.58
N LYS A 133 35.21 5.41 -14.90
CA LYS A 133 36.37 4.72 -15.48
C LYS A 133 37.62 5.53 -15.12
N PRO A 134 38.67 4.91 -14.54
CA PRO A 134 39.91 5.63 -14.25
C PRO A 134 40.48 6.16 -15.56
N ARG A 135 40.69 7.47 -15.64
CA ARG A 135 41.41 8.09 -16.76
C ARG A 135 42.85 7.59 -16.69
N ALA A 136 43.25 6.80 -17.68
CA ALA A 136 44.66 6.52 -17.92
C ALA A 136 45.31 7.86 -18.29
N ASN A 137 46.11 8.41 -17.39
CA ASN A 137 46.91 9.59 -17.67
C ASN A 137 48.26 9.13 -18.20
N GLU A 138 48.50 9.46 -19.47
CA GLU A 138 49.78 9.28 -20.15
C GLU A 138 50.77 10.36 -19.67
N ASN A 139 51.97 9.89 -19.34
CA ASN A 139 53.24 10.61 -19.20
C ASN A 139 53.54 11.41 -17.93
N GLY A 140 54.58 10.93 -17.22
CA GLY A 140 55.62 11.79 -16.65
C GLY A 140 55.98 11.52 -15.19
N GLY A 141 57.14 10.89 -14.95
CA GLY A 141 57.90 11.11 -13.71
C GLY A 141 58.36 9.86 -12.96
N GLN A 142 59.64 9.56 -13.09
CA GLN A 142 60.40 8.55 -12.35
C GLN A 142 60.18 8.62 -10.83
N ARG A 143 60.11 7.45 -10.15
CA ARG A 143 60.78 7.23 -8.86
C ARG A 143 60.92 5.76 -8.51
N HIS A 144 62.11 5.47 -8.02
CA HIS A 144 62.76 4.21 -7.68
C HIS A 144 62.06 3.47 -6.52
N GLY A 145 62.07 2.13 -6.53
CA GLY A 145 61.63 1.33 -5.39
C GLY A 145 61.51 -0.17 -5.70
N ASP A 146 62.63 -0.87 -5.59
CA ASP A 146 62.83 -2.31 -5.73
C ASP A 146 61.87 -3.19 -4.90
N ARG A 147 61.67 -4.42 -5.41
CA ARG A 147 61.58 -5.70 -4.68
C ARG A 147 60.22 -6.44 -4.69
N GLY A 148 60.10 -7.38 -5.65
CA GLY A 148 59.77 -8.77 -5.31
C GLY A 148 58.38 -9.34 -5.67
N ARG A 149 58.45 -10.42 -6.45
CA ARG A 149 57.62 -11.66 -6.40
C ARG A 149 56.43 -11.78 -7.36
N ARG A 150 56.69 -12.58 -8.42
CA ARG A 150 55.72 -13.28 -9.29
C ARG A 150 54.63 -13.99 -8.48
N GLY A 151 53.38 -13.87 -8.94
CA GLY A 151 52.24 -14.68 -8.55
C GLY A 151 51.13 -14.60 -9.60
N GLU A 152 50.62 -15.75 -9.97
CA GLU A 152 49.84 -16.09 -11.16
C GLU A 152 48.44 -15.47 -11.26
N ARG A 153 47.93 -15.30 -12.49
CA ARG A 153 46.55 -14.87 -12.77
C ARG A 153 45.56 -16.00 -12.45
N GLN A 154 44.56 -15.71 -11.62
CA GLN A 154 43.25 -16.36 -11.72
C GLN A 154 42.17 -15.29 -11.92
N ARG A 155 41.51 -15.33 -13.08
CA ARG A 155 40.29 -14.56 -13.38
C ARG A 155 39.16 -15.17 -12.55
N GLY A 156 38.90 -14.63 -11.37
CA GLY A 156 37.69 -14.89 -10.60
C GLY A 156 36.62 -13.85 -10.93
N GLU A 157 35.40 -14.31 -11.19
CA GLU A 157 34.22 -13.47 -11.44
C GLU A 157 34.06 -12.40 -10.35
N VAL A 158 33.99 -11.14 -10.78
CA VAL A 158 33.81 -10.00 -9.88
C VAL A 158 32.38 -10.06 -9.35
N ALA A 159 32.24 -10.47 -8.10
CA ALA A 159 30.94 -10.56 -7.47
C ALA A 159 30.28 -9.18 -7.39
N LYS A 160 29.07 -9.08 -7.96
CA LYS A 160 28.44 -7.81 -8.35
C LYS A 160 27.88 -6.99 -7.16
N PHE A 161 27.84 -7.54 -5.95
CA PHE A 161 27.32 -6.88 -4.75
C PHE A 161 28.05 -7.30 -3.46
N PRO A 162 28.18 -6.42 -2.46
CA PRO A 162 29.04 -6.59 -1.27
C PRO A 162 28.60 -7.66 -0.26
N TRP A 163 27.47 -8.34 -0.47
CA TRP A 163 26.94 -9.41 0.40
C TRP A 163 26.91 -10.78 -0.29
N SER A 164 27.40 -10.86 -1.53
CA SER A 164 27.50 -12.09 -2.33
C SER A 164 28.48 -13.13 -1.75
N SER A 165 29.33 -12.75 -0.80
CA SER A 165 30.22 -13.65 -0.07
C SER A 165 29.61 -14.26 1.20
N MET A 166 28.39 -13.87 1.60
CA MET A 166 27.72 -14.49 2.75
C MET A 166 27.06 -15.81 2.34
N ARG A 167 27.82 -16.91 2.40
CA ARG A 167 27.23 -18.27 2.45
C ARG A 167 26.38 -18.38 3.71
N SER A 168 25.12 -18.75 3.53
CA SER A 168 24.23 -19.14 4.62
C SER A 168 24.84 -20.35 5.33
N ALA A 169 25.12 -20.23 6.64
CA ALA A 169 25.38 -21.37 7.49
C ALA A 169 24.06 -22.13 7.69
N ALA A 170 23.79 -23.07 6.78
CA ALA A 170 22.74 -24.06 6.94
C ALA A 170 23.38 -25.45 6.90
N GLY A 171 23.38 -26.11 8.06
CA GLY A 171 23.43 -27.56 8.18
C GLY A 171 24.79 -28.20 8.50
N ALA A 172 25.00 -28.54 9.76
CA ALA A 172 25.61 -29.82 10.16
C ALA A 172 25.31 -30.12 11.64
N ARG A 173 24.35 -31.04 11.83
CA ARG A 173 24.10 -31.95 12.99
C ARG A 173 23.70 -31.35 14.33
#